data_AF-A0A7S1SUT0-F1
#
_entry.id   AF-A0A7S1SUT0-F1
#
_cell.length_a   1.000
_cell.length_b   1.000
_cell.length_c   1.000
_cell.angle_alpha   90.00
_cell.angle_beta   90.00
_cell.angle_gamma   90.00
#
_symmetry.space_group_name_H-M   'P 1'
#
loop_
_entity.id
_entity.type
_entity.pdbx_description
1 polymer ?
#
loop_
_entity_poly.entity_id
_entity_poly.type
_entity_poly.pdbx_seq_one_letter_code
_entity_poly.pdbx_strand_id
1 'polypeptide(L)'
;QMCHVRNLFQFVDDTLAKEQLAWLEGVLHRAQGNNERVLITGHIPPGMFGGCWGRASKEYELLLFKYKGALAGQVFGHQHSGSFRLLREEAAYLGAPFAVAHITPALSPYNGGNPTFRTYTVGPTPEASFDVVDFQQFFLQLHEYDSSSSALSKSQPLKWHLGYSPRYTFNVTDMSAKGWQQLRDSFDADQAVKNRYLTAERSSRKWQGPGEAGDYMC
;
A
#
# COMPACT_ATOMS: atom_id res chain seq x y z
N GLN A 1 7.22 11.26 -9.48
CA GLN A 1 8.30 10.47 -8.82
C GLN A 1 9.26 11.42 -8.08
N MET A 2 8.73 12.40 -7.35
CA MET A 2 9.52 13.54 -6.84
C MET A 2 10.16 13.30 -5.47
N CYS A 3 10.15 12.06 -4.97
CA CYS A 3 10.85 11.70 -3.74
C CYS A 3 11.72 10.44 -3.87
N HIS A 4 11.79 9.84 -5.07
CA HIS A 4 12.60 8.64 -5.26
C HIS A 4 14.09 8.99 -5.16
N VAL A 5 14.83 8.31 -4.29
CA VAL A 5 16.28 8.52 -4.16
C VAL A 5 17.11 8.19 -5.41
N ARG A 6 16.55 7.49 -6.40
CA ARG A 6 17.18 7.25 -7.70
C ARG A 6 16.86 8.32 -8.74
N ASN A 7 16.02 9.30 -8.39
CA ASN A 7 15.79 10.47 -9.23
C ASN A 7 16.91 11.49 -8.98
N LEU A 8 18.02 11.33 -9.69
CA LEU A 8 19.23 12.14 -9.48
C LEU A 8 19.03 13.64 -9.72
N PHE A 9 18.00 14.02 -10.49
CA PHE A 9 17.66 15.42 -10.70
C PHE A 9 17.34 16.15 -9.39
N GLN A 10 16.78 15.47 -8.38
CA GLN A 10 16.45 16.08 -7.08
C GLN A 10 17.66 16.53 -6.27
N PHE A 11 18.86 16.01 -6.55
CA PHE A 11 20.07 16.49 -5.90
C PHE A 11 20.55 17.83 -6.48
N VAL A 12 20.10 18.16 -7.70
CA VAL A 12 20.44 19.41 -8.39
C VAL A 12 19.32 20.43 -8.20
N ASP A 13 18.07 20.01 -8.36
CA ASP A 13 16.89 20.85 -8.26
C ASP A 13 15.69 20.06 -7.69
N ASP A 14 15.25 20.48 -6.51
CA ASP A 14 14.09 19.91 -5.80
C ASP A 14 12.83 20.79 -5.92
N THR A 15 12.84 21.82 -6.78
CA THR A 15 11.73 22.77 -6.94
C THR A 15 10.42 22.05 -7.26
N LEU A 16 10.44 21.10 -8.21
CA LEU A 16 9.25 20.34 -8.58
C LEU A 16 8.70 19.48 -7.42
N ALA A 17 9.57 19.00 -6.52
CA ALA A 17 9.14 18.25 -5.34
C ALA A 17 8.42 19.18 -4.34
N LYS A 18 8.98 20.37 -4.12
CA LYS A 18 8.37 21.40 -3.27
C LYS A 18 7.06 21.90 -3.83
N GLU A 19 6.99 22.17 -5.13
CA GLU A 19 5.77 22.56 -5.83
C GLU A 19 4.68 21.48 -5.73
N GLN A 20 5.05 20.19 -5.86
CA GLN A 20 4.11 19.09 -5.68
C GLN A 20 3.54 19.04 -4.25
N LEU A 21 4.37 19.24 -3.22
CA LEU A 21 3.90 19.28 -1.82
C LEU A 21 3.04 20.52 -1.54
N ALA A 22 3.43 21.68 -2.05
CA ALA A 22 2.66 22.92 -1.91
C ALA A 22 1.29 22.82 -2.62
N TRP A 23 1.27 22.23 -3.81
CA TRP A 23 0.03 21.92 -4.52
C TRP A 23 -0.86 20.98 -3.70
N LEU A 24 -0.29 19.90 -3.15
CA LEU A 24 -1.02 18.93 -2.33
C LEU A 24 -1.59 19.61 -1.07
N GLU A 25 -0.82 20.48 -0.42
CA GLU A 25 -1.30 21.28 0.71
C GLU A 25 -2.52 22.12 0.32
N GLY A 26 -2.47 22.79 -0.84
CA GLY A 26 -3.61 23.55 -1.36
C GLY A 26 -4.85 22.69 -1.62
N VAL A 27 -4.67 21.47 -2.13
CA VAL A 27 -5.77 20.50 -2.32
C VAL A 27 -6.37 20.09 -0.98
N LEU A 28 -5.55 19.66 -0.03
CA LEU A 28 -5.99 19.22 1.29
C LEU A 28 -6.67 20.33 2.08
N HIS A 29 -6.15 21.56 1.99
CA HIS A 29 -6.74 22.72 2.64
C HIS A 29 -8.16 23.01 2.13
N ARG A 30 -8.35 23.00 0.80
CA ARG A 30 -9.68 23.18 0.21
C ARG A 30 -10.62 22.04 0.58
N ALA A 31 -10.15 20.79 0.49
CA ALA A 31 -10.95 19.63 0.83
C ALA A 31 -11.45 19.70 2.29
N GLN A 32 -10.57 20.05 3.22
CA GLN A 32 -10.95 20.24 4.63
C GLN A 32 -11.97 21.37 4.81
N GLY A 33 -11.80 22.51 4.12
CA GLY A 33 -12.75 23.63 4.17
C GLY A 33 -14.13 23.31 3.58
N ASN A 34 -14.18 22.40 2.60
CA ASN A 34 -15.40 21.99 1.91
C ASN A 34 -16.03 20.71 2.48
N ASN A 35 -15.48 20.14 3.56
CA ASN A 35 -15.88 18.85 4.11
C ASN A 35 -15.81 17.70 3.09
N GLU A 36 -14.81 17.75 2.20
CA GLU A 36 -14.49 16.72 1.24
C GLU A 36 -13.43 15.76 1.80
N ARG A 37 -13.36 14.56 1.22
CA ARG A 37 -12.44 13.51 1.63
C ARG A 37 -11.53 13.13 0.47
N VAL A 38 -10.26 12.87 0.78
CA VAL A 38 -9.18 12.74 -0.19
C VAL A 38 -8.58 11.34 -0.11
N LEU A 39 -8.72 10.58 -1.20
CA LEU A 39 -7.97 9.36 -1.42
C LEU A 39 -6.67 9.70 -2.13
N ILE A 40 -5.53 9.49 -1.47
CA ILE A 40 -4.23 9.75 -2.09
C ILE A 40 -3.75 8.47 -2.78
N THR A 41 -3.33 8.60 -4.04
CA THR A 41 -2.68 7.52 -4.75
C THR A 41 -1.27 7.93 -5.17
N GLY A 42 -0.34 6.98 -5.15
CA GLY A 42 1.04 7.21 -5.57
C GLY A 42 1.71 5.92 -6.01
N HIS A 43 2.86 6.02 -6.66
CA HIS A 43 3.62 4.82 -7.04
C HIS A 43 4.46 4.32 -5.87
N ILE A 44 5.41 5.15 -5.40
CA ILE A 44 6.36 4.80 -4.35
C ILE A 44 5.78 5.22 -3.00
N PRO A 45 5.58 4.29 -2.04
CA PRO A 45 5.05 4.62 -0.73
C PRO A 45 6.02 5.49 0.09
N PRO A 46 5.51 6.36 0.97
CA PRO A 46 6.35 7.14 1.88
C PRO A 46 7.15 6.23 2.82
N GLY A 47 8.32 6.72 3.19
CA GLY A 47 9.37 6.16 4.05
C GLY A 47 9.85 4.77 3.70
N MET A 48 9.70 4.41 2.44
CA MET A 48 10.25 3.22 1.87
C MET A 48 11.76 3.38 1.67
N PHE A 49 12.54 2.59 2.41
CA PHE A 49 14.00 2.58 2.27
C PHE A 49 14.40 2.22 0.83
N GLY A 50 15.35 2.96 0.23
CA GLY A 50 15.74 2.78 -1.17
C GLY A 50 14.75 3.37 -2.21
N GLY A 51 13.54 3.74 -1.78
CA GLY A 51 12.50 4.39 -2.57
C GLY A 51 12.35 5.86 -2.19
N CYS A 52 11.27 6.17 -1.47
CA CYS A 52 10.90 7.50 -0.99
C CYS A 52 11.10 7.56 0.53
N TRP A 53 12.21 8.12 1.02
CA TRP A 53 12.53 8.14 2.47
C TRP A 53 13.28 9.41 2.87
N GLY A 54 13.55 9.57 4.17
CA GLY A 54 14.21 10.76 4.71
C GLY A 54 13.33 12.00 4.66
N ARG A 55 13.89 13.14 4.23
CA ARG A 55 13.25 14.46 4.29
C ARG A 55 11.91 14.51 3.56
N ALA A 56 11.87 14.10 2.29
CA ALA A 56 10.67 14.17 1.46
C ALA A 56 9.52 13.34 2.05
N SER A 57 9.82 12.15 2.58
CA SER A 57 8.83 11.33 3.28
C SER A 57 8.34 12.00 4.56
N LYS A 58 9.23 12.61 5.34
CA LYS A 58 8.86 13.29 6.59
C LYS A 58 7.97 14.49 6.33
N GLU A 59 8.31 15.31 5.33
CA GLU A 59 7.51 16.49 4.94
C GLU A 59 6.11 16.08 4.46
N TYR A 60 6.00 14.99 3.69
CA TYR A 60 4.72 14.40 3.33
C TYR A 60 3.92 13.94 4.56
N GLU A 61 4.53 13.20 5.48
CA GLU A 61 3.85 12.70 6.69
C GLU A 61 3.36 13.85 7.60
N LEU A 62 4.16 14.90 7.77
CA LEU A 62 3.79 16.10 8.53
C LEU A 62 2.63 16.88 7.87
N LEU A 63 2.68 17.03 6.54
CA LEU A 63 1.60 17.66 5.79
C LEU A 63 0.29 16.88 5.94
N LEU A 64 0.34 15.55 5.79
CA LEU A 64 -0.84 14.70 5.97
C LEU A 64 -1.38 14.75 7.40
N PHE A 65 -0.50 14.82 8.40
CA PHE A 65 -0.93 14.96 9.80
C PHE A 65 -1.72 16.25 10.03
N LYS A 66 -1.28 17.37 9.45
CA LYS A 66 -1.97 18.67 9.52
C LYS A 66 -3.40 18.62 8.96
N TYR A 67 -3.64 17.79 7.95
CA TYR A 67 -4.94 17.65 7.27
C TYR A 67 -5.58 16.27 7.46
N LYS A 68 -5.26 15.57 8.56
CA LYS A 68 -5.68 14.17 8.79
C LYS A 68 -7.19 13.96 8.72
N GLY A 69 -8.00 14.97 9.07
CA GLY A 69 -9.46 14.92 9.00
C GLY A 69 -10.03 14.88 7.58
N ALA A 70 -9.25 15.31 6.56
CA ALA A 70 -9.66 15.27 5.17
C ALA A 70 -9.25 13.97 4.46
N LEU A 71 -8.52 13.05 5.11
CA LEU A 71 -8.00 11.85 4.45
C LEU A 71 -9.05 10.73 4.43
N ALA A 72 -9.30 10.16 3.25
CA ALA A 72 -10.11 8.95 3.05
C ALA A 72 -9.28 7.66 3.08
N GLY A 73 -8.00 7.77 2.75
CA GLY A 73 -7.11 6.62 2.61
C GLY A 73 -5.92 6.92 1.71
N GLN A 74 -5.00 5.97 1.65
CA GLN A 74 -3.83 6.07 0.79
C GLN A 74 -3.50 4.73 0.13
N VAL A 75 -3.26 4.73 -1.17
CA VAL A 75 -2.93 3.52 -1.95
C VAL A 75 -1.66 3.73 -2.76
N PHE A 76 -0.70 2.81 -2.59
CA PHE A 76 0.60 2.81 -3.24
C PHE A 76 0.93 1.46 -3.88
N GLY A 77 2.08 1.39 -4.55
CA GLY A 77 2.62 0.16 -5.16
C GLY A 77 4.15 0.12 -5.06
N HIS A 78 4.81 0.02 -6.22
CA HIS A 78 6.27 -0.04 -6.39
C HIS A 78 6.94 -1.33 -5.90
N GLN A 79 6.63 -1.79 -4.69
CA GLN A 79 7.27 -2.97 -4.07
C GLN A 79 7.00 -4.30 -4.77
N HIS A 80 5.99 -4.37 -5.64
CA HIS A 80 5.46 -5.58 -6.30
C HIS A 80 4.93 -6.67 -5.36
N SER A 81 5.26 -6.61 -4.08
CA SER A 81 4.59 -7.29 -2.97
C SER A 81 3.63 -6.33 -2.28
N GLY A 82 2.65 -6.88 -1.58
CA GLY A 82 1.76 -6.07 -0.77
C GLY A 82 2.34 -5.80 0.62
N SER A 83 1.91 -4.71 1.21
CA SER A 83 2.20 -4.36 2.60
C SER A 83 1.26 -3.26 3.07
N PHE A 84 1.44 -2.80 4.30
CA PHE A 84 0.88 -1.53 4.74
C PHE A 84 1.93 -0.74 5.53
N ARG A 85 1.75 0.58 5.58
CA ARG A 85 2.52 1.48 6.43
C ARG A 85 1.59 2.30 7.30
N LEU A 86 1.90 2.35 8.59
CA LEU A 86 1.26 3.27 9.53
C LEU A 86 2.01 4.60 9.54
N LEU A 87 1.31 5.67 9.22
CA LEU A 87 1.81 7.03 9.40
C LEU A 87 1.48 7.47 10.84
N ARG A 88 2.48 8.05 11.52
CA ARG A 88 2.41 8.37 12.93
C ARG A 88 2.41 9.88 13.16
N GLU A 89 1.74 10.30 14.22
CA GLU A 89 1.64 11.72 14.57
C GLU A 89 3.03 12.35 14.66
N GLU A 90 3.16 13.56 14.10
CA GLU A 90 4.43 14.32 14.04
C GLU A 90 5.59 13.59 13.34
N ALA A 91 5.28 12.56 12.53
CA ALA A 91 6.28 11.64 11.95
C ALA A 91 7.19 11.00 13.02
N ALA A 92 6.67 10.84 14.25
CA ALA A 92 7.39 10.24 15.37
C ALA A 92 7.38 8.71 15.29
N TYR A 93 8.52 8.07 15.50
CA TYR A 93 8.64 6.59 15.45
C TYR A 93 7.69 5.88 16.42
N LEU A 94 7.47 6.45 17.62
CA LEU A 94 6.57 5.94 18.65
C LEU A 94 5.25 6.71 18.75
N GLY A 95 4.94 7.57 17.79
CA GLY A 95 3.69 8.35 17.79
C GLY A 95 2.46 7.46 17.55
N ALA A 96 1.29 7.97 17.94
CA ALA A 96 0.03 7.31 17.63
C ALA A 96 -0.16 7.20 16.10
N PRO A 97 -0.70 6.09 15.57
CA PRO A 97 -0.96 5.98 14.14
C PRO A 97 -2.20 6.80 13.78
N PHE A 98 -2.10 7.68 12.77
CA PHE A 98 -3.23 8.52 12.33
C PHE A 98 -3.76 8.16 10.94
N ALA A 99 -2.93 7.53 10.11
CA ALA A 99 -3.32 7.08 8.78
C ALA A 99 -2.62 5.77 8.41
N VAL A 100 -3.21 5.03 7.48
CA VAL A 100 -2.63 3.85 6.86
C VAL A 100 -2.42 4.11 5.37
N ALA A 101 -1.28 3.66 4.87
CA ALA A 101 -1.00 3.55 3.45
C ALA A 101 -0.96 2.08 3.06
N HIS A 102 -1.85 1.66 2.16
CA HIS A 102 -1.89 0.31 1.63
C HIS A 102 -0.96 0.21 0.42
N ILE A 103 -0.01 -0.72 0.45
CA ILE A 103 0.84 -1.02 -0.69
C ILE A 103 0.25 -2.24 -1.39
N THR A 104 -0.09 -2.06 -2.66
CA THR A 104 -0.75 -3.07 -3.49
C THR A 104 0.31 -3.89 -4.24
N PRO A 105 0.21 -5.23 -4.26
CA PRO A 105 1.07 -6.08 -5.08
C PRO A 105 0.89 -5.80 -6.58
N ALA A 106 1.84 -6.27 -7.40
CA ALA A 106 1.83 -5.98 -8.83
C ALA A 106 1.07 -7.02 -9.67
N LEU A 107 0.53 -6.55 -10.79
CA LEU A 107 0.05 -7.42 -11.87
C LEU A 107 1.22 -8.12 -12.60
N SER A 108 2.39 -7.47 -12.64
CA SER A 108 3.57 -8.05 -13.28
C SER A 108 4.10 -9.24 -12.48
N PRO A 109 4.47 -10.35 -13.15
CA PRO A 109 5.12 -11.48 -12.48
C PRO A 109 6.61 -11.26 -12.21
N TYR A 110 7.12 -10.06 -12.50
CA TYR A 110 8.52 -9.68 -12.25
C TYR A 110 8.95 -10.05 -10.83
N ASN A 111 10.16 -10.60 -10.70
CA ASN A 111 10.72 -11.19 -9.47
C ASN A 111 9.92 -12.40 -8.89
N GLY A 112 9.21 -13.11 -9.77
CA GLY A 112 8.62 -14.41 -9.49
C GLY A 112 7.32 -14.37 -8.69
N GLY A 113 6.59 -13.25 -8.78
CA GLY A 113 5.25 -13.13 -8.21
C GLY A 113 4.16 -13.72 -9.12
N ASN A 114 3.06 -14.18 -8.54
CA ASN A 114 1.82 -14.37 -9.30
C ASN A 114 1.24 -12.98 -9.64
N PRO A 115 0.73 -12.75 -10.86
CA PRO A 115 -0.02 -11.54 -11.21
C PRO A 115 -1.11 -11.31 -10.18
N THR A 116 -1.16 -10.11 -9.62
CA THR A 116 -2.05 -9.78 -8.51
C THR A 116 -2.67 -8.40 -8.69
N PHE A 117 -3.90 -8.24 -8.24
CA PHE A 117 -4.54 -6.94 -8.11
C PHE A 117 -5.40 -6.89 -6.84
N ARG A 118 -5.80 -5.68 -6.44
CA ARG A 118 -6.77 -5.46 -5.35
C ARG A 118 -7.98 -4.69 -5.86
N THR A 119 -9.16 -5.03 -5.35
CA THR A 119 -10.35 -4.18 -5.39
C THR A 119 -10.54 -3.57 -4.01
N TYR A 120 -10.70 -2.25 -3.94
CA TYR A 120 -10.95 -1.54 -2.69
C TYR A 120 -12.42 -1.17 -2.59
N THR A 121 -12.99 -1.32 -1.40
CA THR A 121 -14.33 -0.84 -1.08
C THR A 121 -14.21 0.50 -0.35
N VAL A 122 -14.88 1.51 -0.89
CA VAL A 122 -14.96 2.84 -0.30
C VAL A 122 -16.35 3.02 0.32
N GLY A 123 -16.39 3.61 1.52
CA GLY A 123 -17.63 3.90 2.23
C GLY A 123 -18.57 4.75 1.36
N PRO A 124 -19.83 4.36 1.15
CA PRO A 124 -20.72 5.08 0.25
C PRO A 124 -21.45 6.25 0.92
N THR A 125 -21.25 6.47 2.23
CA THR A 125 -22.01 7.43 3.02
C THR A 125 -21.12 8.43 3.76
N PRO A 126 -21.66 9.60 4.16
CA PRO A 126 -20.97 10.55 5.02
C PRO A 126 -20.55 9.95 6.38
N GLU A 127 -21.32 9.03 6.95
CA GLU A 127 -20.98 8.35 8.20
C GLU A 127 -19.75 7.46 8.03
N ALA A 128 -19.65 6.79 6.89
CA ALA A 128 -18.46 6.04 6.48
C ALA A 128 -17.37 6.96 5.93
N SER A 129 -17.58 8.28 5.92
CA SER A 129 -16.53 9.26 5.68
C SER A 129 -15.84 9.14 4.31
N PHE A 130 -16.47 8.43 3.37
CA PHE A 130 -15.85 7.97 2.13
C PHE A 130 -14.48 7.29 2.33
N ASP A 131 -14.27 6.67 3.50
CA ASP A 131 -13.03 6.00 3.84
C ASP A 131 -12.88 4.68 3.08
N VAL A 132 -11.64 4.21 2.92
CA VAL A 132 -11.39 2.82 2.51
C VAL A 132 -11.83 1.89 3.64
N VAL A 133 -12.88 1.10 3.42
CA VAL A 133 -13.53 0.25 4.44
C VAL A 133 -13.27 -1.24 4.27
N ASP A 134 -12.77 -1.69 3.11
CA ASP A 134 -12.28 -3.06 2.90
C ASP A 134 -11.43 -3.14 1.62
N PHE A 135 -10.75 -4.27 1.42
CA PHE A 135 -10.27 -4.67 0.10
C PHE A 135 -10.26 -6.19 -0.09
N GLN A 136 -10.30 -6.61 -1.35
CA GLN A 136 -10.08 -7.99 -1.75
C GLN A 136 -8.90 -8.07 -2.71
N GLN A 137 -7.96 -8.94 -2.41
CA GLN A 137 -6.80 -9.22 -3.24
C GLN A 137 -7.01 -10.49 -4.04
N PHE A 138 -6.81 -10.39 -5.34
CA PHE A 138 -6.93 -11.49 -6.28
C PHE A 138 -5.59 -11.78 -6.92
N PHE A 139 -5.28 -13.04 -7.16
CA PHE A 139 -4.09 -13.45 -7.88
C PHE A 139 -4.38 -14.50 -8.94
N LEU A 140 -3.58 -14.50 -10.00
CA LEU A 140 -3.57 -15.52 -11.03
C LEU A 140 -2.51 -16.56 -10.70
N GLN A 141 -2.91 -17.82 -10.57
CA GLN A 141 -1.98 -18.90 -10.29
C GLN A 141 -1.24 -19.30 -11.58
N LEU A 142 -0.05 -18.73 -11.83
CA LEU A 142 0.63 -18.88 -13.13
C LEU A 142 0.94 -20.32 -13.53
N HIS A 143 1.22 -21.21 -12.56
CA HIS A 143 1.54 -22.61 -12.87
C HIS A 143 0.36 -23.35 -13.53
N GLU A 144 -0.88 -22.84 -13.39
CA GLU A 144 -2.05 -23.41 -14.07
C GLU A 144 -2.07 -23.10 -15.59
N TYR A 145 -1.17 -22.21 -16.06
CA TYR A 145 -1.15 -21.67 -17.43
C TYR A 145 0.21 -21.83 -18.12
N ASP A 146 0.98 -22.86 -17.77
CA ASP A 146 2.23 -23.15 -18.47
C ASP A 146 2.00 -23.65 -19.92
N SER A 147 3.07 -23.83 -20.69
CA SER A 147 3.01 -24.26 -22.09
C SER A 147 2.42 -25.66 -22.30
N SER A 148 2.28 -26.45 -21.23
CA SER A 148 1.64 -27.77 -21.26
C SER A 148 0.15 -27.72 -20.89
N SER A 149 -0.33 -26.58 -20.41
CA SER A 149 -1.70 -26.40 -19.94
C SER A 149 -2.69 -26.13 -21.07
N SER A 150 -3.78 -26.89 -21.10
CA SER A 150 -4.94 -26.60 -21.94
C SER A 150 -5.78 -25.39 -21.45
N ALA A 151 -5.40 -24.77 -20.32
CA ALA A 151 -6.12 -23.64 -19.74
C ALA A 151 -5.92 -22.32 -20.52
N LEU A 152 -4.86 -22.22 -21.33
CA LEU A 152 -4.63 -21.06 -22.19
C LEU A 152 -5.44 -21.19 -23.50
N SER A 153 -6.67 -20.68 -23.49
CA SER A 153 -7.49 -20.49 -24.69
C SER A 153 -7.97 -19.04 -24.78
N LYS A 154 -7.97 -18.47 -26.00
CA LYS A 154 -8.52 -17.11 -26.25
C LYS A 154 -10.00 -16.98 -25.87
N SER A 155 -10.72 -18.10 -25.80
CA SER A 155 -12.16 -18.12 -25.48
C SER A 155 -12.47 -18.42 -24.01
N GLN A 156 -11.46 -18.70 -23.18
CA GLN A 156 -11.65 -19.02 -21.76
C GLN A 156 -11.10 -17.87 -20.91
N PRO A 157 -11.89 -17.29 -20.00
CA PRO A 157 -11.40 -16.26 -19.10
C PRO A 157 -10.37 -16.85 -18.12
N LEU A 158 -9.38 -16.05 -17.75
CA LEU A 158 -8.42 -16.42 -16.72
C LEU A 158 -9.13 -16.58 -15.37
N LYS A 159 -8.82 -17.65 -14.65
CA LYS A 159 -9.31 -17.93 -13.30
C LYS A 159 -8.49 -17.15 -12.27
N TRP A 160 -9.10 -16.15 -11.68
CA TRP A 160 -8.53 -15.38 -10.58
C TRP A 160 -8.97 -15.95 -9.23
N HIS A 161 -8.01 -16.14 -8.33
CA HIS A 161 -8.24 -16.67 -7.00
C HIS A 161 -8.30 -15.53 -5.99
N LEU A 162 -9.29 -15.55 -5.10
CA LEU A 162 -9.29 -14.69 -3.91
C LEU A 162 -8.15 -15.13 -2.99
N GLY A 163 -7.14 -14.28 -2.83
CA GLY A 163 -5.97 -14.56 -2.00
C GLY A 163 -6.10 -14.02 -0.58
N TYR A 164 -6.58 -12.79 -0.45
CA TYR A 164 -6.55 -12.08 0.82
C TYR A 164 -7.71 -11.09 0.96
N SER A 165 -8.38 -11.10 2.11
CA SER A 165 -9.27 -10.04 2.58
C SER A 165 -8.94 -9.71 4.04
N PRO A 166 -8.70 -8.43 4.42
CA PRO A 166 -8.40 -8.05 5.80
C PRO A 166 -9.40 -8.60 6.81
N ARG A 167 -10.69 -8.46 6.50
CA ARG A 167 -11.80 -8.91 7.35
C ARG A 167 -11.82 -10.42 7.55
N TYR A 168 -11.77 -11.20 6.47
CA TYR A 168 -11.95 -12.65 6.56
C TYR A 168 -10.65 -13.40 6.90
N THR A 169 -9.49 -12.89 6.49
CA THR A 169 -8.20 -13.56 6.69
C THR A 169 -7.56 -13.20 8.04
N PHE A 170 -7.69 -11.96 8.50
CA PHE A 170 -7.03 -11.48 9.73
C PHE A 170 -7.97 -10.81 10.74
N ASN A 171 -9.29 -10.91 10.54
CA ASN A 171 -10.29 -10.29 11.42
C ASN A 171 -10.12 -8.77 11.59
N VAL A 172 -9.58 -8.08 10.57
CA VAL A 172 -9.49 -6.62 10.57
C VAL A 172 -10.85 -6.07 10.13
N THR A 173 -11.68 -5.72 11.11
CA THR A 173 -13.00 -5.11 10.89
C THR A 173 -12.97 -3.58 10.93
N ASP A 174 -11.87 -3.01 11.42
CA ASP A 174 -11.59 -1.58 11.44
C ASP A 174 -10.43 -1.30 10.49
N MET A 175 -10.72 -0.65 9.35
CA MET A 175 -9.71 -0.31 8.35
C MET A 175 -8.96 1.00 8.65
N SER A 176 -9.24 1.65 9.79
CA SER A 176 -8.50 2.81 10.25
C SER A 176 -7.07 2.45 10.69
N ALA A 177 -6.25 3.48 10.91
CA ALA A 177 -4.90 3.31 11.40
C ALA A 177 -4.83 2.50 12.72
N LYS A 178 -5.88 2.54 13.55
CA LYS A 178 -5.99 1.77 14.79
C LYS A 178 -6.14 0.28 14.52
N GLY A 179 -7.06 -0.13 13.64
CA GLY A 179 -7.24 -1.55 13.33
C GLY A 179 -6.01 -2.17 12.65
N TRP A 180 -5.33 -1.40 11.78
CA TRP A 180 -4.05 -1.84 11.21
C TRP A 180 -2.91 -1.90 12.24
N GLN A 181 -2.91 -1.02 13.24
CA GLN A 181 -1.99 -1.12 14.38
C GLN A 181 -2.23 -2.39 15.20
N GLN A 182 -3.49 -2.76 15.45
CA GLN A 182 -3.83 -4.01 16.14
C GLN A 182 -3.33 -5.25 15.37
N LEU A 183 -3.50 -5.27 14.04
CA LEU A 183 -2.94 -6.33 13.21
C LEU A 183 -1.41 -6.35 13.33
N ARG A 184 -0.73 -5.20 13.23
CA ARG A 184 0.72 -5.12 13.41
C ARG A 184 1.16 -5.65 14.77
N ASP A 185 0.46 -5.29 15.85
CA ASP A 185 0.83 -5.70 17.20
C ASP A 185 0.67 -7.22 17.38
N SER A 186 -0.32 -7.82 16.70
CA SER A 186 -0.48 -9.28 16.68
C SER A 186 0.72 -10.02 16.08
N PHE A 187 1.51 -9.36 15.21
CA PHE A 187 2.70 -9.98 14.63
C PHE A 187 3.83 -10.17 15.65
N ASP A 188 3.89 -9.30 16.65
CA ASP A 188 4.87 -9.40 17.74
C ASP A 188 4.44 -10.45 18.77
N ALA A 189 3.12 -10.69 18.91
CA ALA A 189 2.56 -11.69 19.80
C ALA A 189 2.48 -13.11 19.19
N ASP A 190 2.27 -13.23 17.88
CA ASP A 190 2.10 -14.50 17.18
C ASP A 190 2.81 -14.51 15.81
N GLN A 191 3.93 -15.23 15.77
CA GLN A 191 4.73 -15.41 14.55
C GLN A 191 3.96 -16.14 13.44
N ALA A 192 2.99 -17.00 13.76
CA ALA A 192 2.17 -17.68 12.77
C ALA A 192 1.20 -16.70 12.07
N VAL A 193 0.68 -15.70 12.78
CA VAL A 193 -0.10 -14.61 12.16
C VAL A 193 0.79 -13.80 11.23
N LYS A 194 1.98 -13.40 11.68
CA LYS A 194 2.96 -12.69 10.84
C LYS A 194 3.31 -13.46 9.57
N ASN A 195 3.61 -14.75 9.70
CA ASN A 195 3.96 -15.59 8.55
C ASN A 195 2.78 -15.72 7.57
N ARG A 196 1.55 -15.91 8.07
CA ARG A 196 0.35 -15.93 7.23
C ARG A 196 0.15 -14.61 6.49
N TYR A 197 0.34 -13.48 7.15
CA TYR A 197 0.28 -12.15 6.54
C TYR A 197 1.32 -11.99 5.42
N LEU A 198 2.59 -12.33 5.69
CA LEU A 198 3.65 -12.29 4.68
C LEU A 198 3.36 -13.21 3.48
N THR A 199 2.78 -14.39 3.70
CA THR A 199 2.37 -15.29 2.61
C THR A 199 1.21 -14.72 1.79
N ALA A 200 0.20 -14.16 2.45
CA ALA A 200 -0.95 -13.52 1.80
C ALA A 200 -0.50 -12.35 0.91
N GLU A 201 0.40 -11.50 1.41
CA GLU A 201 0.91 -10.34 0.67
C GLU A 201 1.89 -10.67 -0.47
N ARG A 202 2.40 -11.90 -0.47
CA ARG A 202 3.16 -12.47 -1.59
C ARG A 202 2.27 -13.25 -2.56
N SER A 203 0.95 -13.15 -2.43
CA SER A 203 -0.04 -13.85 -3.27
C SER A 203 0.14 -15.36 -3.27
N SER A 204 0.26 -15.93 -2.07
CA SER A 204 0.38 -17.38 -1.83
C SER A 204 1.64 -18.02 -2.40
N ARG A 205 2.72 -17.24 -2.60
CA ARG A 205 4.04 -17.78 -2.92
C ARG A 205 4.49 -18.75 -1.83
N LYS A 206 4.93 -19.96 -2.19
CA LYS A 206 5.79 -20.75 -1.30
C LYS A 206 7.12 -20.00 -1.14
N TRP A 207 7.67 -19.89 0.07
CA TRP A 207 8.99 -19.29 0.29
C TRP A 207 10.02 -20.00 -0.60
N GLN A 208 10.71 -19.26 -1.47
CA GLN A 208 11.65 -19.81 -2.47
C GLN A 208 13.12 -19.68 -2.05
N GLY A 209 13.40 -19.51 -0.75
CA GLY A 209 14.75 -19.27 -0.24
C GLY A 209 15.04 -17.81 0.09
N PRO A 210 16.19 -17.51 0.72
CA PRO A 210 16.72 -16.15 0.78
C PRO A 210 17.14 -15.76 -0.63
N GLY A 211 16.30 -15.00 -1.34
CA GLY A 211 16.72 -14.33 -2.56
C GLY A 211 17.92 -13.44 -2.21
N GLU A 212 18.87 -13.31 -3.14
CA GLU A 212 19.98 -12.37 -2.97
C GLU A 212 19.41 -11.01 -2.59
N ALA A 213 19.96 -10.40 -1.54
CA ALA A 213 19.39 -9.28 -0.80
C ALA A 213 19.09 -8.01 -1.64
N GLY A 214 19.42 -8.00 -2.94
CA GLY A 214 19.10 -6.93 -3.89
C GLY A 214 17.67 -6.96 -4.44
N ASP A 215 16.98 -8.11 -4.43
CA ASP A 215 15.70 -8.28 -5.16
C ASP A 215 14.44 -7.95 -4.34
N TYR A 216 14.60 -7.64 -3.05
CA TYR A 216 13.51 -7.18 -2.18
C TYR A 216 13.36 -5.65 -2.14
N MET A 217 14.19 -4.93 -2.91
CA MET A 217 14.16 -3.47 -3.03
C MET A 217 13.85 -3.06 -4.48
N CYS A 218 12.60 -3.23 -4.90
CA CYS A 218 11.95 -2.02 -5.39
C CYS A 218 11.75 -1.17 -4.15
#